data_AF-A0A8C2NM38-F1
#
_entry.id   AF-A0A8C2NM38-F1
#
_cell.length_a   1.000
_cell.length_b   1.000
_cell.length_c   1.000
_cell.angle_alpha   90.00
_cell.angle_beta   90.00
_cell.angle_gamma   90.00
#
_symmetry.space_group_name_H-M   'P 1'
#
loop_
_entity.id
_entity.type
_entity.pdbx_description
1 polymer ?
#
loop_
_entity_poly.entity_id
_entity_poly.type
_entity_poly.pdbx_seq_one_letter_code
_entity_poly.pdbx_strand_id
1 'polypeptide(L)'
;MVSGEYEQLSSKALEAACICANKYMVKTVAKMVFTSECSSNPFHVIHTNKMLSCTGADRLQTGMRGAFGKAQGTVARAHTAQVIMSIHTKLQTKEHFPGHQKIHISKNWGFTNFNADGFENMVAENQLIPDGYGVKYIPNRGPLDKRRALHS
;
A
#
# COMPACT_ATOMS: atom_id res chain seq x y z
N MET A 1 2.74 7.08 2.47
CA MET A 1 2.69 6.92 3.94
C MET A 1 3.52 5.71 4.32
N VAL A 2 4.41 5.87 5.30
CA VAL A 2 5.42 4.86 5.66
C VAL A 2 5.33 4.54 7.16
N SER A 3 5.50 3.27 7.53
CA SER A 3 5.56 2.88 8.94
C SER A 3 6.89 3.31 9.58
N GLY A 4 6.80 3.92 10.76
CA GLY A 4 7.96 4.32 11.56
C GLY A 4 8.50 3.21 12.45
N GLU A 5 7.76 2.12 12.62
CA GLU A 5 8.00 1.09 13.64
C GLU A 5 7.72 -0.31 13.07
N TYR A 6 8.02 -1.35 13.85
CA TYR A 6 7.63 -2.72 13.51
C TYR A 6 6.30 -3.05 14.19
N GLU A 7 5.23 -3.17 13.40
CA GLU A 7 3.88 -3.27 13.93
C GLU A 7 2.98 -4.22 13.11
N GLN A 8 1.83 -4.59 13.70
CA GLN A 8 0.78 -5.35 13.02
C GLN A 8 -0.42 -4.45 12.77
N LEU A 9 -0.69 -4.16 11.49
CA LEU A 9 -1.81 -3.35 11.06
C LEU A 9 -3.04 -4.24 10.82
N SER A 10 -4.12 -4.00 11.54
CA SER A 10 -5.38 -4.72 11.32
C SER A 10 -5.95 -4.44 9.93
N SER A 11 -6.54 -5.45 9.30
CA SER A 11 -7.25 -5.27 8.01
C SER A 11 -8.34 -4.20 8.09
N LYS A 12 -9.02 -4.09 9.23
CA LYS A 12 -10.02 -3.04 9.49
C LYS A 12 -9.40 -1.64 9.55
N ALA A 13 -8.20 -1.52 10.11
CA ALA A 13 -7.49 -0.24 10.19
C ALA A 13 -7.04 0.22 8.79
N LEU A 14 -6.56 -0.72 7.96
CA LEU A 14 -6.20 -0.44 6.57
C LEU A 14 -7.42 0.00 5.75
N GLU A 15 -8.56 -0.66 5.90
CA GLU A 15 -9.80 -0.28 5.21
C GLU A 15 -10.27 1.12 5.65
N ALA A 16 -10.27 1.40 6.96
CA ALA A 16 -10.63 2.71 7.49
C ALA A 16 -9.70 3.83 6.95
N ALA A 17 -8.39 3.56 6.89
CA ALA A 17 -7.41 4.49 6.33
C ALA A 17 -7.65 4.75 4.84
N CYS A 18 -7.93 3.72 4.04
CA CYS A 18 -8.27 3.85 2.61
C CYS A 18 -9.54 4.68 2.40
N ILE A 19 -10.60 4.43 3.17
CA ILE A 19 -11.85 5.19 3.08
C ILE A 19 -11.63 6.65 3.48
N CYS A 20 -10.87 6.89 4.54
CA CYS A 20 -10.54 8.24 5.01
C CYS A 20 -9.77 9.02 3.93
N ALA A 21 -8.70 8.44 3.39
CA ALA A 21 -7.91 9.04 2.32
C ALA A 21 -8.76 9.32 1.06
N ASN A 22 -9.58 8.35 0.63
CA ASN A 22 -10.41 8.53 -0.55
C ASN A 22 -11.48 9.62 -0.36
N LYS A 23 -12.17 9.65 0.78
CA LYS A 23 -13.14 10.72 1.09
C LYS A 23 -12.47 12.09 1.08
N TYR A 24 -11.28 12.18 1.65
CA TYR A 24 -10.52 13.41 1.72
C TYR A 24 -10.12 13.90 0.32
N MET A 25 -9.49 13.03 -0.47
CA MET A 25 -9.02 13.36 -1.82
C MET A 25 -10.15 13.69 -2.80
N VAL A 26 -11.30 13.01 -2.70
CA VAL A 26 -12.49 13.33 -3.49
C VAL A 26 -13.00 14.74 -3.17
N LYS A 27 -12.92 15.17 -1.91
CA LYS A 27 -13.35 16.51 -1.48
C LYS A 27 -12.38 17.60 -1.93
N THR A 28 -11.07 17.35 -1.92
CA THR A 28 -10.04 18.39 -2.16
C THR A 28 -9.60 18.50 -3.62
N VAL A 29 -9.36 17.38 -4.31
CA VAL A 29 -8.71 17.36 -5.65
C VAL A 29 -9.64 16.84 -6.75
N ALA A 30 -10.80 16.26 -6.37
CA ALA A 30 -11.74 15.56 -7.23
C ALA A 30 -11.32 14.15 -7.68
N LYS A 31 -12.31 13.27 -7.88
CA LYS A 31 -12.15 11.81 -8.04
C LYS A 31 -11.24 11.37 -9.20
N MET A 32 -11.20 12.11 -10.30
CA MET A 32 -10.49 11.71 -11.53
C MET A 32 -9.01 12.12 -11.56
N VAL A 33 -8.54 12.87 -10.57
CA VAL A 33 -7.23 13.54 -10.61
C VAL A 33 -6.15 12.77 -9.84
N PHE A 34 -6.55 11.85 -8.95
CA PHE A 34 -5.63 11.07 -8.13
C PHE A 34 -5.84 9.57 -8.33
N THR A 35 -4.78 8.81 -8.03
CA THR A 35 -4.86 7.35 -7.88
C THR A 35 -4.23 6.99 -6.55
N SER A 36 -4.92 6.17 -5.77
CA SER A 36 -4.47 5.69 -4.47
C SER A 36 -4.32 4.16 -4.48
N GLU A 37 -3.29 3.67 -3.81
CA GLU A 37 -3.03 2.24 -3.66
C GLU A 37 -2.65 1.93 -2.21
N CYS A 38 -3.18 0.82 -1.69
CA CYS A 38 -2.73 0.24 -0.43
C CYS A 38 -1.71 -0.86 -0.74
N SER A 39 -0.45 -0.65 -0.36
CA SER A 39 0.64 -1.57 -0.66
C SER A 39 0.74 -2.72 0.36
N SER A 40 0.20 -2.54 1.57
CA SER A 40 0.25 -3.54 2.64
C SER A 40 -0.93 -4.52 2.55
N ASN A 41 -0.63 -5.82 2.44
CA ASN A 41 -1.63 -6.88 2.37
C ASN A 41 -1.75 -7.67 3.69
N PRO A 42 -2.96 -7.86 4.24
CA PRO A 42 -3.16 -8.54 5.50
C PRO A 42 -3.24 -10.07 5.34
N PHE A 43 -2.09 -10.72 5.22
CA PHE A 43 -2.00 -12.19 5.10
C PHE A 43 -1.92 -12.94 6.43
N HIS A 44 -1.51 -12.26 7.51
CA HIS A 44 -1.29 -12.94 8.78
C HIS A 44 -2.61 -13.07 9.57
N VAL A 45 -2.97 -14.29 9.98
CA VAL A 45 -4.19 -14.54 10.76
C VAL A 45 -3.88 -14.53 12.26
N ILE A 46 -4.55 -13.64 13.00
CA ILE A 46 -4.49 -13.58 14.46
C ILE A 46 -5.49 -14.56 15.07
N HIS A 47 -5.05 -15.23 16.13
CA HIS A 47 -5.85 -16.20 16.87
C HIS A 47 -6.16 -15.66 18.26
N THR A 48 -7.36 -15.91 18.76
CA THR A 48 -7.79 -15.46 20.08
C THR A 48 -8.45 -16.60 20.83
N ASN A 49 -7.99 -16.84 22.06
CA ASN A 49 -8.67 -17.71 23.02
C ASN A 49 -9.74 -16.87 23.73
N LYS A 50 -10.99 -16.99 23.28
CA LYS A 50 -12.09 -16.14 23.78
C LYS A 50 -12.52 -16.61 25.16
N MET A 51 -12.39 -15.73 26.15
CA MET A 51 -12.92 -15.94 27.50
C MET A 51 -14.40 -15.54 27.56
N LEU A 52 -15.20 -16.32 28.29
CA LEU A 52 -16.60 -15.98 28.58
C LEU A 52 -16.64 -14.94 29.70
N SER A 53 -17.35 -13.84 29.48
CA SER A 53 -17.50 -12.76 30.47
C SER A 53 -18.79 -12.86 31.30
N CYS A 54 -19.47 -14.02 31.30
CA CYS A 54 -20.75 -14.23 31.99
C CYS A 54 -20.55 -14.77 33.42
N THR A 55 -21.49 -14.48 34.32
CA THR A 55 -21.50 -15.07 35.67
C THR A 55 -21.51 -16.61 35.60
N GLY A 56 -20.62 -17.25 36.34
CA GLY A 56 -20.47 -18.71 36.30
C GLY A 56 -19.66 -19.24 35.12
N ALA A 57 -18.92 -18.39 34.39
CA ALA A 57 -18.02 -18.78 33.31
C ALA A 57 -17.02 -19.89 33.70
N ASP A 58 -16.60 -19.92 34.96
CA ASP A 58 -15.67 -20.93 35.50
C ASP A 58 -16.18 -22.37 35.35
N ARG A 59 -17.51 -22.55 35.25
CA ARG A 59 -18.14 -23.86 35.06
C ARG A 59 -18.27 -24.27 33.60
N LEU A 60 -18.22 -23.30 32.68
CA LEU A 60 -18.49 -23.48 31.26
C LEU A 60 -17.23 -23.38 30.40
N GLN A 61 -16.18 -22.77 30.92
CA GLN A 61 -14.94 -22.57 30.20
C GLN A 61 -13.79 -23.36 30.83
N THR A 62 -12.91 -23.89 30.00
CA THR A 62 -11.70 -24.63 30.41
C THR A 62 -10.54 -23.71 30.83
N GLY A 63 -10.76 -22.39 30.94
CA GLY A 63 -9.72 -21.39 31.18
C GLY A 63 -8.60 -21.48 30.14
N MET A 64 -7.37 -21.75 30.60
CA MET A 64 -6.17 -21.85 29.75
C MET A 64 -5.85 -23.29 29.30
N ARG A 65 -6.65 -24.29 29.65
CA ARG A 65 -6.47 -25.65 29.12
C ARG A 65 -6.86 -25.66 27.64
N GLY A 66 -5.92 -26.04 26.77
CA GLY A 66 -6.11 -26.02 25.30
C GLY A 66 -6.10 -24.60 24.72
N ALA A 67 -5.20 -23.73 25.19
CA ALA A 67 -5.19 -22.29 24.91
C ALA A 67 -4.96 -21.86 23.44
N PHE A 68 -4.85 -22.78 22.48
CA PHE A 68 -4.73 -22.38 21.07
C PHE A 68 -6.05 -21.76 20.61
N GLY A 69 -5.98 -20.47 20.28
CA GLY A 69 -7.15 -19.68 19.91
C GLY A 69 -7.75 -20.09 18.58
N LYS A 70 -8.96 -19.62 18.30
CA LYS A 70 -9.56 -19.68 16.96
C LYS A 70 -9.15 -18.44 16.17
N ALA A 71 -9.08 -18.56 14.84
CA ALA A 71 -8.86 -17.42 13.96
C ALA A 71 -9.91 -16.33 14.19
N GLN A 72 -9.47 -15.09 14.42
CA GLN A 72 -10.35 -13.95 14.72
C GLN A 72 -10.26 -12.85 13.64
N GLY A 73 -9.11 -12.65 13.01
CA GLY A 73 -8.93 -11.60 12.02
C GLY A 73 -7.61 -11.72 11.29
N THR A 74 -7.43 -10.83 10.31
CA THR A 74 -6.20 -10.73 9.52
C THR A 74 -5.48 -9.41 9.80
N VAL A 75 -4.16 -9.46 9.78
CA VAL A 75 -3.27 -8.32 9.98
C VAL A 75 -2.17 -8.32 8.93
N ALA A 76 -1.77 -7.13 8.50
CA ALA A 76 -0.57 -6.91 7.71
C ALA A 76 0.61 -6.67 8.67
N ARG A 77 1.73 -7.35 8.42
CA ARG A 77 2.97 -7.10 9.15
C ARG A 77 3.72 -5.98 8.45
N ALA A 78 3.89 -4.85 9.13
CA ALA A 78 4.61 -3.69 8.61
C ALA A 78 6.00 -3.64 9.24
N HIS A 79 7.02 -3.55 8.39
CA HIS A 79 8.38 -3.29 8.80
C HIS A 79 8.67 -1.79 8.87
N THR A 80 9.68 -1.42 9.64
CA THR A 80 10.19 -0.05 9.66
C THR A 80 10.56 0.39 8.25
N ALA A 81 10.15 1.61 7.88
CA ALA A 81 10.33 2.19 6.55
C ALA A 81 9.54 1.50 5.42
N GLN A 82 8.61 0.59 5.71
CA GLN A 82 7.73 -0.01 4.71
C GLN A 82 6.59 0.95 4.34
N VAL A 83 6.31 1.06 3.04
CA VAL A 83 5.19 1.85 2.51
C VAL A 83 3.88 1.11 2.77
N ILE A 84 2.93 1.80 3.41
CA ILE A 84 1.59 1.26 3.73
C ILE A 84 0.59 1.69 2.66
N MET A 85 0.54 2.99 2.37
CA MET A 85 -0.35 3.59 1.38
C MET A 85 0.40 4.60 0.52
N SER A 86 0.07 4.62 -0.76
CA SER A 86 0.66 5.49 -1.78
C SER A 86 -0.43 6.23 -2.53
N ILE A 87 -0.21 7.51 -2.80
CA ILE A 87 -1.14 8.35 -3.57
C ILE A 87 -0.33 9.07 -4.63
N HIS A 88 -0.77 8.95 -5.87
CA HIS A 88 -0.26 9.72 -7.00
C HIS A 88 -1.27 10.80 -7.36
N THR A 89 -0.80 12.05 -7.43
CA THR A 89 -1.59 13.23 -7.79
C THR A 89 -0.69 14.22 -8.52
N LYS A 90 -1.29 15.08 -9.35
CA LYS A 90 -0.59 16.17 -10.05
C LYS A 90 -0.28 17.37 -9.15
N LEU A 91 -1.05 17.54 -8.07
CA LEU A 91 -0.93 18.66 -7.14
C LEU A 91 -0.16 18.23 -5.89
N GLN A 92 0.96 18.89 -5.61
CA GLN A 92 1.73 18.67 -4.38
C GLN A 92 1.07 19.42 -3.21
N THR A 93 0.07 18.81 -2.56
CA THR A 93 -0.47 19.31 -1.30
C THR A 93 0.15 18.55 -0.13
N LYS A 94 0.92 19.25 0.71
CA LYS A 94 1.42 18.73 1.98
C LYS A 94 0.34 18.92 3.03
N GLU A 95 -0.45 17.90 3.28
CA GLU A 95 -1.40 17.93 4.41
C GLU A 95 -1.03 16.85 5.43
N HIS A 96 -1.12 17.23 6.70
CA HIS A 96 -0.76 16.39 7.82
C HIS A 96 -1.92 15.43 8.14
N PHE A 97 -1.66 14.14 8.07
CA PHE A 97 -2.52 13.15 8.70
C PHE A 97 -2.24 13.14 10.22
N PRO A 98 -3.27 13.03 11.08
CA PRO A 98 -3.08 12.88 12.51
C PRO A 98 -2.42 11.53 12.85
N GLY A 99 -1.41 11.54 13.72
CA GLY A 99 -0.65 10.35 14.18
C GLY A 99 0.86 10.42 13.88
N HIS A 100 1.62 9.42 14.34
CA HIS A 100 3.07 9.30 14.09
C HIS A 100 3.40 8.61 12.76
N GLN A 101 2.71 8.98 11.68
CA GLN A 101 2.92 8.39 10.37
C GLN A 101 3.72 9.35 9.49
N LYS A 102 4.85 8.88 8.97
CA LYS A 102 5.72 9.71 8.13
C LYS A 102 5.19 9.72 6.70
N ILE A 103 4.84 10.91 6.23
CA ILE A 103 4.49 11.15 4.83
C ILE A 103 5.78 11.46 4.10
N HIS A 104 6.18 10.54 3.22
CA HIS A 104 7.31 10.72 2.32
C HIS A 104 6.79 11.07 0.93
N ILE A 105 7.36 12.12 0.33
CA ILE A 105 7.17 12.43 -1.10
C ILE A 105 8.24 11.64 -1.85
N SER A 106 7.84 10.70 -2.70
CA SER A 106 8.76 9.96 -3.54
C SER A 106 9.36 10.89 -4.60
N LYS A 107 10.63 10.69 -4.92
CA LYS A 107 11.24 11.32 -6.12
C LYS A 107 10.83 10.62 -7.41
N ASN A 108 10.29 9.41 -7.30
CA ASN A 108 9.84 8.63 -8.45
C ASN A 108 8.64 9.25 -9.16
N TRP A 109 8.54 9.00 -10.47
CA TRP A 109 7.40 9.38 -11.28
C TRP A 109 6.22 8.46 -10.99
N GLY A 110 5.33 8.92 -10.10
CA GLY A 110 4.15 8.16 -9.67
C GLY A 110 4.51 6.81 -9.06
N PHE A 111 3.88 5.75 -9.55
CA PHE A 111 4.09 4.36 -9.08
C PHE A 111 5.18 3.63 -9.85
N THR A 112 5.96 4.32 -10.65
CA THR A 112 7.09 3.72 -11.37
C THR A 112 8.34 3.66 -10.50
N ASN A 113 9.30 2.85 -10.93
CA ASN A 113 10.63 2.78 -10.29
C ASN A 113 11.60 3.86 -10.82
N PHE A 114 11.13 4.74 -11.71
CA PHE A 114 11.96 5.75 -12.36
C PHE A 114 11.89 7.08 -11.62
N ASN A 115 13.01 7.78 -11.51
CA ASN A 115 13.06 9.11 -10.93
C ASN A 115 12.33 10.12 -11.83
N ALA A 116 11.60 11.08 -11.25
CA ALA A 116 10.85 12.08 -12.00
C ALA A 116 11.74 12.91 -12.94
N ASP A 117 12.92 13.31 -12.46
CA ASP A 117 13.86 14.17 -13.21
C ASP A 117 14.36 13.52 -14.52
N GLY A 118 14.47 12.19 -14.55
CA GLY A 118 14.97 11.43 -15.70
C GLY A 118 13.87 10.82 -16.57
N PHE A 119 12.63 10.84 -16.09
CA PHE A 119 11.52 10.15 -16.75
C PHE A 119 11.20 10.76 -18.11
N GLU A 120 11.16 12.10 -18.19
CA GLU A 120 10.90 12.81 -19.45
C GLU A 120 11.97 12.53 -20.51
N ASN A 121 13.24 12.46 -20.10
CA ASN A 121 14.34 12.11 -21.01
C ASN A 121 14.19 10.68 -21.55
N MET A 122 13.84 9.71 -20.71
CA MET A 122 13.64 8.31 -21.14
C MET A 122 12.43 8.16 -22.07
N VAL A 123 11.40 8.99 -21.91
CA VAL A 123 10.27 9.06 -22.84
C VAL A 123 10.72 9.69 -24.17
N ALA A 124 11.48 10.79 -24.13
CA ALA A 124 12.01 11.45 -25.33
C ALA A 124 12.97 10.54 -26.13
N GLU A 125 13.74 9.70 -25.44
CA GLU A 125 14.62 8.69 -26.03
C GLU A 125 13.88 7.42 -26.50
N ASN A 126 12.55 7.37 -26.39
CA ASN A 126 11.71 6.21 -26.72
C ASN A 126 12.16 4.91 -26.04
N GLN A 127 12.70 4.99 -24.81
CA GLN A 127 13.12 3.83 -24.02
C GLN A 127 11.98 3.25 -23.17
N LEU A 128 10.84 3.91 -23.15
CA LEU A 128 9.70 3.59 -22.30
C LEU A 128 8.44 3.39 -23.15
N ILE A 129 7.76 2.27 -22.93
CA ILE A 129 6.49 1.95 -23.59
C ILE A 129 5.36 2.07 -22.56
N PRO A 130 4.27 2.79 -22.87
CA PRO A 130 3.10 2.82 -21.99
C PRO A 130 2.44 1.45 -21.90
N ASP A 131 2.16 0.99 -20.67
CA ASP A 131 1.50 -0.30 -20.38
C ASP A 131 0.26 -0.08 -19.51
N GLY A 132 -0.63 0.79 -19.98
CA GLY A 132 -1.83 1.20 -19.26
C GLY A 132 -1.50 2.04 -18.02
N TYR A 133 -1.54 1.44 -16.84
CA TYR A 133 -1.23 2.11 -15.58
C TYR A 133 0.28 2.33 -15.37
N GLY A 134 1.09 1.42 -15.91
CA GLY A 134 2.54 1.42 -15.75
C GLY A 134 3.29 1.73 -17.03
N VAL A 135 4.60 1.53 -16.95
CA VAL A 135 5.52 1.75 -18.07
C VAL A 135 6.49 0.57 -18.14
N LYS A 136 6.73 0.07 -19.35
CA LYS A 136 7.71 -0.97 -19.64
C LYS A 136 8.98 -0.34 -20.16
N TYR A 137 10.11 -0.69 -19.55
CA TYR A 137 11.42 -0.31 -20.05
C TYR A 137 11.85 -1.20 -21.20
N ILE A 138 12.37 -0.61 -22.28
CA ILE A 138 12.96 -1.32 -23.41
C ILE A 138 14.45 -1.50 -23.11
N PRO A 139 14.91 -2.72 -22.77
CA PRO A 139 16.33 -2.96 -22.57
C PRO A 139 17.08 -2.91 -23.90
N ASN A 140 18.33 -2.47 -23.87
CA ASN A 140 19.26 -2.55 -25.01
C ASN A 140 19.69 -3.98 -25.38
N ARG A 141 19.02 -5.01 -24.84
CA ARG A 141 19.37 -6.42 -24.99
C ARG A 141 18.16 -7.20 -25.52
N GLY A 142 18.38 -8.05 -26.53
CA GLY A 142 17.38 -8.93 -27.11
C GLY A 142 17.50 -9.03 -28.64
N PRO A 143 16.70 -9.88 -29.28
CA PRO A 143 16.67 -9.98 -30.74
C PRO A 143 16.31 -8.63 -31.39
N LEU A 144 17.13 -8.19 -32.34
CA LEU A 144 17.00 -6.85 -32.98
C LEU A 144 15.67 -6.67 -33.70
N ASP A 145 15.10 -7.73 -34.29
CA ASP A 145 13.84 -7.67 -35.01
C ASP A 145 12.67 -7.29 -34.08
N LYS A 146 12.63 -7.90 -32.89
CA LYS A 146 11.62 -7.58 -31.86
C LYS A 146 11.80 -6.15 -31.35
N ARG A 147 13.05 -5.67 -31.25
CA ARG A 147 13.32 -4.29 -30.83
C ARG A 147 12.83 -3.29 -31.87
N ARG A 148 13.11 -3.52 -33.16
CA ARG A 148 12.64 -2.63 -34.24
C ARG A 148 11.13 -2.51 -34.25
N ALA A 149 10.41 -3.62 -34.02
CA ALA A 149 8.95 -3.63 -33.92
C ALA A 149 8.38 -2.88 -32.71
N LEU A 150 9.18 -2.64 -31.66
CA LEU A 150 8.76 -1.85 -30.48
C LEU A 150 9.01 -0.34 -30.65
N HIS A 151 9.87 0.05 -31.59
CA HIS A 151 10.19 1.45 -31.91
C HIS A 151 9.49 1.95 -33.18
N SER A 152 8.79 1.08 -33.91
CA SER A 152 7.92 1.40 -35.04
C SER A 152 6.53 1.80 -34.56
#